data_AF-A0A1X0JWY4-F1
#
_entry.id   AF-A0A1X0JWY4-F1
#
_cell.length_a   1.000
_cell.length_b   1.000
_cell.length_c   1.000
_cell.angle_alpha   90.00
_cell.angle_beta   90.00
_cell.angle_gamma   90.00
#
_symmetry.space_group_name_H-M   'P 1'
#
loop_
_entity.id
_entity.type
_entity.pdbx_description
1 polymer ?
#
loop_
_entity_poly.entity_id
_entity_poly.type
_entity_poly.pdbx_seq_one_letter_code
_entity_poly.pdbx_strand_id
1 'polypeptide(L)'
;MPWSRAPGTDFAPPSGPIKHQPPPIPPRPQFEQRQPPPQRWTPPNVDPVERWAPRADLQSVGAPRTRHVQVEEVVKRRRDPADMGWRKAVYVCTGGLINLGAGPHERQLRDWKARVTSNIPGNYQIAAVSVKGGVGKTRVTAGVGTVFAAERNQQVLAIDADTTYGGLGRFVDPKALSSLGDLLAAQDMVVDYPKARHFTGQNKQGLEVLPGNQNVANPMELNKKVFHDTVALTRRFYQLALVDCGAEVETEFFKTVLSNTDALMIIGSCNAEGGLAIETTVEWLAARNGHELLKRSVIVLNDIHDCATKAFISHITETVGPRVRSVKTIPWDPHLRDADTLDFLALRKATRLAFLELAAELADGFPTAAGARSA
;
A
#
# COMPACT_ATOMS: atom_id res chain seq x y z
N MET A 1 59.10 42.85 -24.24
CA MET A 1 59.13 43.62 -25.50
C MET A 1 58.81 42.68 -26.66
N PRO A 2 58.16 43.08 -27.78
CA PRO A 2 57.66 44.42 -28.14
C PRO A 2 56.17 44.49 -28.57
N TRP A 3 55.59 45.69 -28.36
CA TRP A 3 54.64 46.49 -29.15
C TRP A 3 53.79 45.86 -30.29
N SER A 4 52.46 46.12 -30.31
CA SER A 4 51.89 47.27 -31.06
C SER A 4 50.35 47.24 -31.24
N ARG A 5 49.78 48.46 -31.43
CA ARG A 5 48.44 48.87 -31.92
C ARG A 5 47.26 48.77 -30.94
N ALA A 6 46.24 49.63 -30.90
CA ALA A 6 45.89 50.98 -31.39
C ALA A 6 44.54 51.35 -30.68
N PRO A 7 44.04 52.61 -30.70
CA PRO A 7 43.22 53.16 -29.61
C PRO A 7 41.69 53.14 -29.85
N GLY A 8 40.92 53.25 -28.77
CA GLY A 8 39.46 53.42 -28.73
C GLY A 8 38.85 52.53 -27.65
N THR A 9 37.89 52.92 -26.82
CA THR A 9 37.01 54.09 -26.73
C THR A 9 36.40 54.10 -25.32
N ASP A 10 35.91 55.26 -24.92
CA ASP A 10 35.32 55.61 -23.62
C ASP A 10 34.36 54.58 -23.00
N PHE A 11 34.63 54.21 -21.74
CA PHE A 11 33.65 53.61 -20.84
C PHE A 11 33.08 54.71 -19.91
N ALA A 12 31.99 55.34 -20.36
CA ALA A 12 31.09 56.07 -19.47
C ALA A 12 30.00 55.10 -18.94
N PRO A 13 29.63 55.16 -17.66
CA PRO A 13 28.61 54.26 -17.11
C PRO A 13 27.21 54.64 -17.63
N PRO A 14 26.37 53.69 -18.05
CA PRO A 14 25.01 54.02 -18.41
C PRO A 14 24.17 54.32 -17.17
N SER A 15 23.51 55.47 -17.26
CA SER A 15 22.47 56.06 -16.45
C SER A 15 21.41 55.04 -15.98
N GLY A 16 20.93 55.23 -14.75
CA GLY A 16 19.86 54.41 -14.16
C GLY A 16 18.55 54.39 -14.97
N PRO A 17 17.65 53.45 -14.66
CA PRO A 17 16.53 53.11 -15.53
C PRO A 17 15.50 54.26 -15.63
N ILE A 18 15.20 54.64 -16.86
CA ILE A 18 14.16 55.59 -17.26
C ILE A 18 12.78 54.98 -16.93
N LYS A 19 11.98 55.68 -16.12
CA LYS A 19 10.57 55.34 -15.89
C LYS A 19 9.75 55.68 -17.14
N HIS A 20 9.42 54.68 -17.94
CA HIS A 20 8.41 54.82 -19.00
C HIS A 20 7.01 54.64 -18.40
N GLN A 21 6.20 55.71 -18.40
CA GLN A 21 4.75 55.61 -18.22
C GLN A 21 4.12 55.05 -19.50
N PRO A 22 3.21 54.06 -19.43
CA PRO A 22 2.48 53.59 -20.59
C PRO A 22 1.46 54.65 -21.06
N PRO A 23 1.15 54.71 -22.37
CA PRO A 23 0.22 55.69 -22.93
C PRO A 23 -1.22 55.45 -22.47
N PRO A 24 -2.06 56.50 -22.44
CA PRO A 24 -3.46 56.39 -22.02
C PRO A 24 -4.29 55.59 -23.04
N ILE A 25 -5.16 54.73 -22.51
CA ILE A 25 -6.07 53.87 -23.25
C ILE A 25 -7.20 54.73 -23.85
N PRO A 26 -7.55 54.59 -25.14
CA PRO A 26 -8.69 55.31 -25.73
C PRO A 26 -10.03 54.84 -25.14
N PRO A 27 -11.03 55.73 -25.04
CA PRO A 27 -12.33 55.38 -24.47
C PRO A 27 -13.07 54.34 -25.34
N ARG A 28 -13.70 53.37 -24.68
CA ARG A 28 -14.52 52.33 -25.32
C ARG A 28 -15.71 52.94 -26.06
N PRO A 29 -16.03 52.50 -27.30
CA PRO A 29 -17.27 52.87 -27.96
C PRO A 29 -18.47 52.30 -27.17
N GLN A 30 -19.42 53.18 -26.83
CA GLN A 30 -20.70 52.80 -26.25
C GLN A 30 -21.61 52.31 -27.38
N PHE A 31 -21.89 51.01 -27.39
CA PHE A 31 -22.98 50.46 -28.19
C PHE A 31 -24.29 50.60 -27.41
N GLU A 32 -25.28 51.31 -27.98
CA GLU A 32 -26.65 51.34 -27.46
C GLU A 32 -27.18 49.92 -27.33
N GLN A 33 -27.45 49.49 -26.10
CA GLN A 33 -28.12 48.22 -25.84
C GLN A 33 -29.61 48.35 -26.18
N ARG A 34 -29.97 48.09 -27.44
CA ARG A 34 -31.32 47.62 -27.76
C ARG A 34 -31.42 46.16 -27.33
N GLN A 35 -32.13 45.90 -26.22
CA GLN A 35 -32.48 44.53 -25.83
C GLN A 35 -33.50 43.97 -26.85
N PRO A 36 -33.23 42.84 -27.52
CA PRO A 36 -34.24 42.16 -28.31
C PRO A 36 -35.24 41.44 -27.40
N PRO A 37 -36.49 41.21 -27.85
CA PRO A 37 -37.50 40.52 -27.05
C PRO A 37 -37.08 39.07 -26.76
N PRO A 38 -37.50 38.47 -25.63
CA PRO A 38 -37.11 37.13 -25.24
C PRO A 38 -37.70 36.10 -26.22
N GLN A 39 -36.85 35.50 -27.05
CA GLN A 39 -37.23 34.35 -27.86
C GLN A 39 -37.33 33.12 -26.96
N ARG A 40 -38.56 32.67 -26.68
CA ARG A 40 -38.81 31.32 -26.17
C ARG A 40 -38.36 30.34 -27.25
N TRP A 41 -37.26 29.63 -26.99
CA TRP A 41 -36.83 28.53 -27.83
C TRP A 41 -37.83 27.38 -27.67
N THR A 42 -38.57 27.08 -28.73
CA THR A 42 -39.30 25.83 -28.89
C THR A 42 -38.48 24.91 -29.79
N PRO A 43 -38.17 23.66 -29.37
CA PRO A 43 -37.44 22.74 -30.23
C PRO A 43 -38.21 22.54 -31.54
N PRO A 44 -37.52 22.46 -32.69
CA PRO A 44 -38.17 22.17 -33.96
C PRO A 44 -38.88 20.82 -33.88
N ASN A 45 -40.09 20.76 -34.42
CA ASN A 45 -40.85 19.52 -34.54
C ASN A 45 -40.19 18.69 -35.65
N VAL A 46 -39.16 17.93 -35.30
CA VAL A 46 -38.45 17.05 -36.23
C VAL A 46 -39.27 15.79 -36.39
N ASP A 47 -39.69 15.52 -37.63
CA ASP A 47 -40.43 14.31 -38.00
C ASP A 47 -39.65 13.06 -37.54
N PRO A 48 -40.27 12.08 -36.85
CA PRO A 48 -39.54 10.97 -36.21
C PRO A 48 -38.77 10.06 -37.19
N VAL A 49 -39.00 10.22 -38.49
CA VAL A 49 -38.45 9.37 -39.56
C VAL A 49 -37.13 9.93 -40.12
N GLU A 50 -36.85 11.23 -40.01
CA GLU A 50 -35.60 11.85 -40.51
C GLU A 50 -34.46 11.89 -39.48
N ARG A 51 -34.72 11.44 -38.26
CA ARG A 51 -33.68 11.38 -37.23
C ARG A 51 -32.73 10.22 -37.58
N TRP A 52 -31.56 10.53 -38.14
CA TRP A 52 -30.41 9.61 -38.21
C TRP A 52 -29.80 9.41 -36.80
N ALA A 53 -30.65 9.11 -35.83
CA ALA A 53 -30.26 8.62 -34.53
C ALA A 53 -30.33 7.09 -34.61
N PRO A 54 -29.29 6.36 -34.20
CA PRO A 54 -29.43 4.93 -34.02
C PRO A 54 -30.52 4.73 -32.97
N ARG A 55 -31.62 4.07 -33.35
CA ARG A 55 -32.59 3.58 -32.37
C ARG A 55 -31.80 2.73 -31.38
N ALA A 56 -31.77 3.18 -30.13
CA ALA A 56 -31.38 2.32 -29.03
C ALA A 56 -32.51 1.31 -28.83
N ASP A 57 -32.57 0.33 -29.73
CA ASP A 57 -33.34 -0.87 -29.52
C ASP A 57 -32.70 -1.58 -28.32
N LEU A 58 -33.48 -1.66 -27.25
CA LEU A 58 -33.22 -2.53 -26.13
C LEU A 58 -33.04 -3.96 -26.65
N GLN A 59 -31.86 -4.52 -26.36
CA GLN A 59 -31.55 -5.96 -26.39
C GLN A 59 -31.48 -6.64 -27.77
N SER A 60 -30.40 -6.37 -28.52
CA SER A 60 -29.82 -7.41 -29.40
C SER A 60 -28.79 -8.22 -28.60
N VAL A 61 -29.17 -9.40 -28.13
CA VAL A 61 -28.21 -10.41 -27.66
C VAL A 61 -27.38 -10.83 -28.87
N GLY A 62 -26.13 -10.33 -28.98
CA GLY A 62 -25.19 -10.73 -30.03
C GLY A 62 -24.49 -9.61 -30.83
N ALA A 63 -24.67 -8.33 -30.50
CA ALA A 63 -23.91 -7.27 -31.18
C ALA A 63 -22.39 -7.36 -30.82
N PRO A 64 -21.47 -7.34 -31.81
CA PRO A 64 -20.04 -7.38 -31.52
C PRO A 64 -19.65 -6.10 -30.76
N ARG A 65 -19.04 -6.28 -29.58
CA ARG A 65 -18.53 -5.17 -28.76
C ARG A 65 -17.63 -4.29 -29.63
N THR A 66 -17.98 -3.00 -29.75
CA THR A 66 -17.10 -1.99 -30.37
C THR A 66 -15.77 -1.98 -29.62
N ARG A 67 -14.72 -2.48 -30.26
CA ARG A 67 -13.35 -2.46 -29.71
C ARG A 67 -12.83 -1.05 -29.82
N HIS A 68 -12.68 -0.38 -28.68
CA HIS A 68 -11.91 0.86 -28.62
C HIS A 68 -10.42 0.52 -28.79
N VAL A 69 -9.74 1.24 -29.67
CA VAL A 69 -8.29 1.11 -29.85
C VAL A 69 -7.63 1.47 -28.53
N GLN A 70 -7.03 0.48 -27.86
CA GLN A 70 -6.20 0.75 -26.70
C GLN A 70 -4.87 1.32 -27.19
N VAL A 71 -4.44 2.46 -26.65
CA VAL A 71 -3.19 3.12 -27.05
C VAL A 71 -2.00 2.16 -26.82
N GLU A 72 -2.13 1.24 -25.87
CA GLU A 72 -1.19 0.16 -25.61
C GLU A 72 -1.07 -0.88 -26.75
N GLU A 73 -2.10 -1.07 -27.59
CA GLU A 73 -2.04 -1.93 -28.79
C GLU A 73 -1.31 -1.25 -29.95
N VAL A 74 -1.32 0.09 -30.00
CA VAL A 74 -0.72 0.88 -31.10
C VAL A 74 0.77 1.14 -30.84
N VAL A 75 1.17 1.25 -29.57
CA VAL A 75 2.56 1.51 -29.19
C VAL A 75 3.28 0.18 -28.96
N LYS A 76 4.27 -0.13 -29.81
CA LYS A 76 5.25 -1.21 -29.55
C LYS A 76 5.80 -1.01 -28.13
N ARG A 77 5.39 -1.85 -27.17
CA ARG A 77 5.94 -1.82 -25.80
C ARG A 77 7.46 -1.94 -25.90
N ARG A 78 8.16 -0.84 -25.59
CA ARG A 78 9.62 -0.84 -25.46
C ARG A 78 9.94 -1.85 -24.37
N ARG A 79 10.74 -2.87 -24.67
CA ARG A 79 11.17 -3.84 -23.66
C ARG A 79 11.98 -3.08 -22.62
N ASP A 80 11.54 -3.08 -21.38
CA ASP A 80 12.32 -2.47 -20.31
C ASP A 80 13.69 -3.16 -20.22
N PRO A 81 14.79 -2.39 -20.12
CA PRO A 81 16.13 -2.95 -20.02
C PRO A 81 16.27 -3.85 -18.80
N ALA A 82 17.16 -4.83 -18.87
CA ALA A 82 17.46 -5.71 -17.75
C ALA A 82 18.34 -4.99 -16.72
N ASP A 83 17.96 -5.05 -15.45
CA ASP A 83 18.63 -4.46 -14.28
C ASP A 83 19.52 -5.46 -13.56
N MET A 84 19.43 -6.76 -13.88
CA MET A 84 20.18 -7.84 -13.22
C MET A 84 20.65 -8.95 -14.18
N GLY A 85 21.68 -9.68 -13.74
CA GLY A 85 22.19 -10.89 -14.40
C GLY A 85 22.91 -10.65 -15.72
N TRP A 86 23.14 -11.74 -16.48
CA TRP A 86 23.87 -11.70 -17.74
C TRP A 86 23.17 -10.85 -18.82
N ARG A 87 21.85 -10.70 -18.75
CA ARG A 87 21.09 -9.85 -19.68
C ARG A 87 21.40 -8.36 -19.44
N LYS A 88 21.56 -7.93 -18.19
CA LYS A 88 22.10 -6.60 -17.87
C LYS A 88 23.52 -6.46 -18.41
N ALA A 89 24.38 -7.47 -18.20
CA ALA A 89 25.75 -7.43 -18.70
C ALA A 89 25.79 -7.26 -20.23
N VAL A 90 24.96 -7.99 -20.98
CA VAL A 90 24.83 -7.80 -22.43
C VAL A 90 24.32 -6.41 -22.79
N TYR A 91 23.30 -5.91 -22.09
CA TYR A 91 22.77 -4.56 -22.33
C TYR A 91 23.82 -3.47 -22.10
N VAL A 92 24.61 -3.57 -21.02
CA VAL A 92 25.69 -2.63 -20.68
C VAL A 92 26.88 -2.77 -21.64
N CYS A 93 27.36 -3.99 -21.90
CA CYS A 93 28.50 -4.23 -22.78
C CYS A 93 28.23 -3.87 -24.24
N THR A 94 26.97 -3.89 -24.67
CA THR A 94 26.57 -3.47 -26.02
C THR A 94 26.24 -1.99 -26.10
N GLY A 95 26.51 -1.20 -25.06
CA GLY A 95 26.22 0.24 -25.04
C GLY A 95 24.72 0.55 -25.16
N GLY A 96 23.86 -0.38 -24.75
CA GLY A 96 22.41 -0.27 -24.86
C GLY A 96 21.83 -0.69 -26.22
N LEU A 97 22.65 -1.19 -27.15
CA LEU A 97 22.20 -1.60 -28.49
C LEU A 97 21.38 -2.90 -28.47
N ILE A 98 21.75 -3.86 -27.61
CA ILE A 98 21.05 -5.15 -27.50
C ILE A 98 20.29 -5.20 -26.18
N ASN A 99 19.00 -4.92 -26.24
CA ASN A 99 18.08 -5.07 -25.11
C ASN A 99 17.28 -6.38 -25.23
N LEU A 100 17.76 -7.41 -24.53
CA LEU A 100 17.07 -8.70 -24.43
C LEU A 100 15.80 -8.64 -23.56
N GLY A 101 15.56 -7.51 -22.89
CA GLY A 101 14.50 -7.30 -21.93
C GLY A 101 14.77 -8.00 -20.60
N ALA A 102 14.03 -7.58 -19.58
CA ALA A 102 14.01 -8.24 -18.28
C ALA A 102 13.65 -9.72 -18.39
N GLY A 103 14.34 -10.58 -17.64
CA GLY A 103 14.01 -12.02 -17.58
C GLY A 103 12.66 -12.29 -16.89
N PRO A 104 12.08 -13.51 -16.97
CA PRO A 104 10.80 -13.84 -16.33
C PRO A 104 10.76 -13.53 -14.82
N HIS A 105 11.78 -13.95 -14.07
CA HIS A 105 11.90 -13.66 -12.64
C HIS A 105 12.04 -12.18 -12.33
N GLU A 106 12.74 -11.44 -13.19
CA GLU A 106 12.93 -10.01 -13.01
C GLU A 106 11.63 -9.23 -13.27
N ARG A 107 10.87 -9.65 -14.29
CA ARG A 107 9.53 -9.09 -14.55
C ARG A 107 8.59 -9.37 -13.38
N GLN A 108 8.60 -10.58 -12.83
CA GLN A 108 7.80 -10.92 -11.65
C GLN A 108 8.19 -10.07 -10.44
N LEU A 109 9.49 -9.86 -10.21
CA LEU A 109 9.97 -8.99 -9.13
C LEU A 109 9.50 -7.55 -9.31
N ARG A 110 9.56 -7.02 -10.53
CA ARG A 110 9.05 -5.67 -10.84
C ARG A 110 7.54 -5.57 -10.69
N ASP A 111 6.81 -6.60 -11.10
CA ASP A 111 5.36 -6.67 -10.91
C ASP A 111 5.00 -6.63 -9.42
N TRP A 112 5.65 -7.43 -8.58
CA TRP A 112 5.45 -7.38 -7.13
C TRP A 112 5.75 -5.99 -6.55
N LYS A 113 6.88 -5.38 -6.93
CA LYS A 113 7.23 -4.03 -6.49
C LYS A 113 6.21 -2.98 -6.95
N ALA A 114 5.73 -3.08 -8.18
CA ALA A 114 4.70 -2.18 -8.73
C ALA A 114 3.38 -2.30 -7.95
N ARG A 115 2.97 -3.53 -7.60
CA ARG A 115 1.80 -3.76 -6.74
C ARG A 115 1.98 -3.18 -5.34
N VAL A 116 3.10 -3.47 -4.69
CA VAL A 116 3.44 -2.95 -3.34
C VAL A 116 3.46 -1.43 -3.28
N THR A 117 3.83 -0.76 -4.36
CA THR A 117 3.91 0.71 -4.48
C THR A 117 2.64 1.36 -5.03
N SER A 118 1.59 0.57 -5.31
CA SER A 118 0.34 1.09 -5.85
C SER A 118 -0.33 2.12 -4.92
N ASN A 119 -1.09 3.03 -5.52
CA ASN A 119 -1.76 4.10 -4.78
C ASN A 119 -2.83 3.53 -3.85
N ILE A 120 -2.89 4.06 -2.63
CA ILE A 120 -3.98 3.79 -1.68
C ILE A 120 -4.88 5.04 -1.69
N PRO A 121 -6.12 4.97 -2.19
CA PRO A 121 -7.00 6.15 -2.26
C PRO A 121 -7.36 6.78 -0.90
N GLY A 122 -7.17 6.05 0.21
CA GLY A 122 -7.46 6.48 1.59
C GLY A 122 -6.50 5.80 2.57
N ASN A 123 -6.99 5.39 3.74
CA ASN A 123 -6.20 4.56 4.66
C ASN A 123 -6.49 3.07 4.43
N TYR A 124 -5.45 2.25 4.44
CA TYR A 124 -5.54 0.81 4.38
C TYR A 124 -4.99 0.18 5.65
N GLN A 125 -5.75 -0.74 6.25
CA GLN A 125 -5.39 -1.42 7.46
C GLN A 125 -5.39 -2.93 7.24
N ILE A 126 -4.29 -3.57 7.58
CA ILE A 126 -4.09 -5.02 7.47
C ILE A 126 -3.95 -5.58 8.88
N ALA A 127 -4.79 -6.53 9.29
CA ALA A 127 -4.64 -7.18 10.59
C ALA A 127 -4.02 -8.57 10.44
N ALA A 128 -2.98 -8.84 11.23
CA ALA A 128 -2.42 -10.17 11.39
C ALA A 128 -3.15 -10.90 12.51
N VAL A 129 -3.73 -12.06 12.19
CA VAL A 129 -4.57 -12.84 13.10
C VAL A 129 -4.16 -14.31 13.08
N SER A 130 -4.31 -14.98 14.22
CA SER A 130 -4.04 -16.41 14.35
C SER A 130 -4.84 -16.99 15.51
N VAL A 131 -5.42 -18.17 15.34
CA VAL A 131 -6.11 -18.90 16.44
C VAL A 131 -5.12 -19.50 17.45
N LYS A 132 -3.88 -19.77 17.05
CA LYS A 132 -2.85 -20.34 17.93
C LYS A 132 -1.72 -19.35 18.20
N GLY A 133 -1.27 -19.30 19.45
CA GLY A 133 -0.02 -18.64 19.83
C GLY A 133 1.19 -19.30 19.18
N GLY A 134 2.27 -18.54 19.01
CA GLY A 134 3.56 -19.10 18.56
C GLY A 134 3.71 -19.35 17.06
N VAL A 135 2.70 -19.08 16.22
CA VAL A 135 2.77 -19.26 14.75
C VAL A 135 3.67 -18.24 14.02
N GLY A 136 4.32 -17.33 14.76
CA GLY A 136 5.22 -16.31 14.22
C GLY A 136 4.52 -15.07 13.66
N LYS A 137 3.27 -14.83 14.05
CA LYS A 137 2.44 -13.69 13.61
C LYS A 137 3.16 -12.34 13.69
N THR A 138 3.73 -12.01 14.85
CA THR A 138 4.52 -10.78 15.07
C THR A 138 5.68 -10.62 14.09
N ARG A 139 6.37 -11.71 13.79
CA ARG A 139 7.54 -11.73 12.91
C ARG A 139 7.14 -11.55 11.45
N VAL A 140 6.04 -12.18 11.04
CA VAL A 140 5.46 -11.99 9.72
C VAL A 140 4.97 -10.55 9.56
N THR A 141 4.29 -9.98 10.56
CA THR A 141 3.84 -8.58 10.55
C THR A 141 5.02 -7.61 10.36
N ALA A 142 6.09 -7.79 11.13
CA ALA A 142 7.30 -6.99 10.99
C ALA A 142 7.96 -7.18 9.62
N GLY A 143 8.05 -8.41 9.11
CA GLY A 143 8.64 -8.70 7.80
C GLY A 143 7.88 -8.05 6.64
N VAL A 144 6.55 -8.21 6.60
CA VAL A 144 5.69 -7.60 5.57
C VAL A 144 5.67 -6.08 5.69
N GLY A 145 5.53 -5.55 6.91
CA GLY A 145 5.60 -4.10 7.15
C GLY A 145 6.93 -3.51 6.67
N THR A 146 8.02 -4.23 6.88
CA THR A 146 9.36 -3.82 6.43
C THR A 146 9.47 -3.78 4.91
N VAL A 147 8.85 -4.73 4.19
CA VAL A 147 8.77 -4.66 2.73
C VAL A 147 7.99 -3.43 2.28
N PHE A 148 6.81 -3.19 2.86
CA PHE A 148 6.03 -2.01 2.51
C PHE A 148 6.81 -0.72 2.76
N ALA A 149 7.49 -0.60 3.89
CA ALA A 149 8.30 0.57 4.21
C ALA A 149 9.52 0.74 3.30
N ALA A 150 10.19 -0.36 2.94
CA ALA A 150 11.37 -0.32 2.08
C ALA A 150 11.06 0.03 0.62
N GLU A 151 9.90 -0.42 0.12
CA GLU A 151 9.52 -0.23 -1.28
C GLU A 151 8.69 1.04 -1.50
N ARG A 152 7.91 1.48 -0.49
CA ARG A 152 7.08 2.68 -0.58
C ARG A 152 7.83 3.91 -0.06
N ASN A 153 7.70 5.03 -0.74
CA ASN A 153 8.21 6.34 -0.28
C ASN A 153 7.25 7.04 0.69
N GLN A 154 6.49 6.28 1.47
CA GLN A 154 5.47 6.76 2.40
C GLN A 154 5.58 5.99 3.71
N GLN A 155 5.12 6.60 4.81
CA GLN A 155 5.18 5.99 6.13
C GLN A 155 4.24 4.79 6.24
N VAL A 156 4.78 3.72 6.83
CA VAL A 156 4.06 2.48 7.13
C VAL A 156 4.17 2.24 8.63
N LEU A 157 3.02 2.05 9.28
CA LEU A 157 2.94 1.81 10.71
C LEU A 157 2.65 0.34 10.99
N ALA A 158 3.34 -0.25 11.95
CA ALA A 158 2.97 -1.49 12.59
C ALA A 158 2.48 -1.20 14.02
N ILE A 159 1.26 -1.60 14.35
CA ILE A 159 0.64 -1.41 15.66
C ILE A 159 0.69 -2.74 16.40
N ASP A 160 1.33 -2.75 17.57
CA ASP A 160 1.34 -3.90 18.46
C ASP A 160 0.05 -3.89 19.30
N ALA A 161 -0.89 -4.77 18.94
CA ALA A 161 -2.19 -4.91 19.58
C ALA A 161 -2.27 -6.24 20.36
N ASP A 162 -1.20 -6.56 21.09
CA ASP A 162 -1.11 -7.73 21.97
C ASP A 162 -1.13 -7.30 23.45
N THR A 163 -1.98 -7.96 24.25
CA THR A 163 -2.17 -7.71 25.69
C THR A 163 -1.23 -8.51 26.58
N THR A 164 -0.56 -9.54 26.04
CA THR A 164 0.07 -10.60 26.84
C THR A 164 1.59 -10.54 26.75
N TYR A 165 2.15 -9.32 26.74
CA TYR A 165 3.55 -8.97 26.44
C TYR A 165 3.86 -8.89 24.94
N GLY A 166 3.46 -7.78 24.33
CA GLY A 166 3.71 -7.48 22.92
C GLY A 166 5.19 -7.55 22.55
N GLY A 167 5.51 -8.30 21.50
CA GLY A 167 6.89 -8.54 21.05
C GLY A 167 7.28 -7.68 19.85
N LEU A 168 6.34 -6.98 19.23
CA LEU A 168 6.54 -6.32 17.95
C LEU A 168 7.45 -5.10 18.09
N GLY A 169 7.20 -4.26 19.11
CA GLY A 169 8.02 -3.09 19.40
C GLY A 169 9.50 -3.45 19.50
N ARG A 170 9.84 -4.41 20.36
CA ARG A 170 11.21 -4.89 20.56
C ARG A 170 11.81 -5.51 19.29
N PHE A 171 11.01 -6.28 18.55
CA PHE A 171 11.50 -6.94 17.34
C PHE A 171 11.77 -5.97 16.18
N VAL A 172 11.03 -4.85 16.10
CA VAL A 172 11.23 -3.82 15.06
C VAL A 172 12.29 -2.79 15.48
N ASP A 173 12.19 -2.26 16.69
CA ASP A 173 13.11 -1.28 17.24
C ASP A 173 13.22 -1.42 18.77
N PRO A 174 14.29 -2.06 19.28
CA PRO A 174 14.49 -2.26 20.71
C PRO A 174 14.75 -0.96 21.49
N LYS A 175 14.94 0.17 20.80
CA LYS A 175 15.13 1.50 21.41
C LYS A 175 13.83 2.29 21.50
N ALA A 176 12.71 1.75 21.03
CA ALA A 176 11.41 2.40 21.17
C ALA A 176 11.03 2.50 22.66
N LEU A 177 10.89 3.72 23.18
CA LEU A 177 10.61 3.98 24.60
C LEU A 177 9.14 4.35 24.87
N SER A 178 8.39 4.65 23.82
CA SER A 178 6.97 5.04 23.91
C SER A 178 6.06 3.86 23.58
N SER A 179 4.83 3.95 24.06
CA SER A 179 3.78 2.98 23.83
C SER A 179 2.53 3.61 23.23
N LEU A 180 1.62 2.75 22.78
CA LEU A 180 0.26 3.08 22.41
C LEU A 180 -0.45 3.89 23.51
N GLY A 181 -0.20 3.56 24.79
CA GLY A 181 -0.78 4.29 25.92
C GLY A 181 -0.28 5.72 26.01
N ASP A 182 1.02 5.95 25.79
CA ASP A 182 1.62 7.29 25.82
C ASP A 182 1.10 8.16 24.67
N LEU A 183 0.91 7.57 23.49
CA LEU A 183 0.32 8.25 22.34
C LEU A 183 -1.11 8.74 22.66
N LEU A 184 -1.94 7.89 23.25
CA LEU A 184 -3.31 8.25 23.60
C LEU A 184 -3.37 9.26 24.75
N ALA A 185 -2.48 9.16 25.73
CA ALA A 185 -2.37 10.15 26.80
C ALA A 185 -2.01 11.55 26.26
N ALA A 186 -1.30 11.62 25.13
CA ALA A 186 -0.90 12.85 24.47
C ALA A 186 -1.75 13.22 23.23
N GLN A 187 -2.90 12.56 23.01
CA GLN A 187 -3.67 12.66 21.75
C GLN A 187 -4.01 14.11 21.32
N ASP A 188 -4.30 15.00 22.27
CA ASP A 188 -4.66 16.39 21.99
C ASP A 188 -3.47 17.22 21.50
N MET A 189 -2.25 16.80 21.83
CA MET A 189 -1.01 17.44 21.39
C MET A 189 -0.54 16.92 20.02
N VAL A 190 -0.95 15.71 19.63
CA VAL A 190 -0.58 15.04 18.39
C VAL A 190 -1.44 15.55 17.23
N VAL A 191 -1.03 16.70 16.70
CA VAL A 191 -1.72 17.41 15.61
C VAL A 191 -1.11 17.16 14.23
N ASP A 192 0.14 16.73 14.17
CA ASP A 192 0.92 16.50 12.95
C ASP A 192 1.77 15.22 13.04
N TYR A 193 2.29 14.79 11.90
CA TYR A 193 3.10 13.57 11.80
C TYR A 193 4.39 13.62 12.63
N PRO A 194 5.21 14.70 12.64
CA PRO A 194 6.41 14.76 13.49
C PRO A 194 6.13 14.51 14.97
N LYS A 195 5.01 15.00 15.50
CA LYS A 195 4.59 14.68 16.88
C LYS A 195 4.15 13.24 17.04
N ALA A 196 3.40 12.69 16.08
CA ALA A 196 3.03 11.27 16.11
C ALA A 196 4.27 10.36 16.08
N ARG A 197 5.28 10.71 15.28
CA ARG A 197 6.54 9.99 15.13
C ARG A 197 7.33 9.88 16.44
N HIS A 198 7.15 10.83 17.37
CA HIS A 198 7.77 10.77 18.70
C HIS A 198 7.38 9.51 19.48
N PHE A 199 6.19 8.97 19.24
CA PHE A 199 5.66 7.81 19.97
C PHE A 199 5.95 6.47 19.31
N THR A 200 6.75 6.44 18.24
CA THR A 200 7.00 5.23 17.45
C THR A 200 8.49 4.89 17.40
N GLY A 201 8.81 3.59 17.36
CA GLY A 201 10.13 3.10 16.97
C GLY A 201 10.25 2.98 15.46
N GLN A 202 11.46 2.75 14.93
CA GLN A 202 11.63 2.48 13.49
C GLN A 202 12.85 1.62 13.17
N ASN A 203 12.68 0.68 12.24
CA ASN A 203 13.79 -0.13 11.76
C ASN A 203 14.59 0.57 10.63
N LYS A 204 15.70 -0.04 10.22
CA LYS A 204 16.61 0.51 9.20
C LYS A 204 15.95 0.74 7.83
N GLN A 205 14.84 0.07 7.54
CA GLN A 205 14.11 0.11 6.28
C GLN A 205 12.95 1.11 6.29
N GLY A 206 12.70 1.75 7.44
CA GLY A 206 11.68 2.78 7.58
C GLY A 206 10.34 2.31 8.14
N LEU A 207 10.17 1.03 8.49
CA LEU A 207 8.96 0.56 9.16
C LEU A 207 8.88 1.20 10.54
N GLU A 208 7.82 1.96 10.77
CA GLU A 208 7.53 2.52 12.08
C GLU A 208 6.71 1.53 12.89
N VAL A 209 6.96 1.45 14.20
CA VAL A 209 6.22 0.60 15.12
C VAL A 209 5.64 1.44 16.25
N LEU A 210 4.36 1.25 16.55
CA LEU A 210 3.72 1.71 17.78
C LEU A 210 3.67 0.52 18.76
N PRO A 211 4.56 0.48 19.77
CA PRO A 211 4.63 -0.62 20.71
C PRO A 211 3.39 -0.69 21.60
N GLY A 212 3.03 -1.90 22.04
CA GLY A 212 2.00 -2.10 23.06
C GLY A 212 2.48 -1.57 24.40
N ASN A 213 1.56 -1.38 25.36
CA ASN A 213 1.98 -0.99 26.71
C ASN A 213 2.65 -2.19 27.40
N GLN A 214 3.95 -2.07 27.70
CA GLN A 214 4.74 -3.07 28.42
C GLN A 214 5.02 -2.67 29.88
N ASN A 215 4.47 -1.54 30.34
CA ASN A 215 4.71 -1.03 31.69
C ASN A 215 4.00 -1.90 32.73
N VAL A 216 4.77 -2.78 33.38
CA VAL A 216 4.27 -3.69 34.44
C VAL A 216 3.75 -2.92 35.65
N ALA A 217 4.28 -1.73 35.94
CA ALA A 217 3.85 -0.91 37.07
C ALA A 217 2.52 -0.18 36.79
N ASN A 218 2.16 0.02 35.52
CA ASN A 218 0.90 0.63 35.11
C ASN A 218 0.36 -0.07 33.85
N PRO A 219 -0.21 -1.29 34.01
CA PRO A 219 -0.73 -2.04 32.89
C PRO A 219 -1.93 -1.30 32.29
N MET A 220 -1.93 -1.12 30.98
CA MET A 220 -3.10 -0.60 30.25
C MET A 220 -3.80 -1.78 29.58
N GLU A 221 -5.07 -1.93 29.88
CA GLU A 221 -5.92 -2.90 29.19
C GLU A 221 -6.22 -2.42 27.76
N LEU A 222 -5.84 -3.21 26.76
CA LEU A 222 -6.21 -2.95 25.37
C LEU A 222 -7.66 -3.35 25.12
N ASN A 223 -8.57 -2.42 25.37
CA ASN A 223 -10.00 -2.61 25.11
C ASN A 223 -10.41 -2.03 23.74
N LYS A 224 -11.68 -2.21 23.38
CA LYS A 224 -12.27 -1.71 22.12
C LYS A 224 -12.04 -0.22 21.89
N LYS A 225 -12.25 0.59 22.94
CA LYS A 225 -12.17 2.05 22.86
C LYS A 225 -10.73 2.47 22.60
N VAL A 226 -9.79 1.93 23.39
CA VAL A 226 -8.35 2.17 23.23
C VAL A 226 -7.88 1.85 21.83
N PHE A 227 -8.27 0.69 21.29
CA PHE A 227 -7.91 0.31 19.92
C PHE A 227 -8.54 1.23 18.87
N HIS A 228 -9.84 1.51 18.98
CA HIS A 228 -10.54 2.42 18.06
C HIS A 228 -9.90 3.81 18.04
N ASP A 229 -9.62 4.40 19.20
CA ASP A 229 -9.03 5.73 19.32
C ASP A 229 -7.60 5.76 18.76
N THR A 230 -6.83 4.69 19.00
CA THR A 230 -5.48 4.54 18.41
C THR A 230 -5.54 4.51 16.89
N VAL A 231 -6.43 3.69 16.34
CA VAL A 231 -6.61 3.56 14.89
C VAL A 231 -7.09 4.88 14.29
N ALA A 232 -8.04 5.56 14.94
CA ALA A 232 -8.54 6.86 14.49
C ALA A 232 -7.45 7.94 14.48
N LEU A 233 -6.62 7.99 15.53
CA LEU A 233 -5.52 8.94 15.63
C LEU A 233 -4.43 8.66 14.59
N THR A 234 -3.98 7.40 14.48
CA THR A 234 -2.90 7.01 13.56
C THR A 234 -3.29 7.14 12.09
N ARG A 235 -4.56 6.91 11.73
CA ARG A 235 -5.06 7.12 10.35
C ARG A 235 -4.89 8.54 9.84
N ARG A 236 -4.76 9.54 10.71
CA ARG A 236 -4.48 10.93 10.30
C ARG A 236 -3.10 11.11 9.69
N PHE A 237 -2.16 10.21 9.99
CA PHE A 237 -0.75 10.35 9.63
C PHE A 237 -0.21 9.19 8.79
N TYR A 238 -0.82 8.01 8.88
CA TYR A 238 -0.36 6.80 8.19
C TYR A 238 -1.39 6.31 7.18
N GLN A 239 -0.99 6.24 5.91
CA GLN A 239 -1.83 5.70 4.85
C GLN A 239 -1.98 4.18 4.95
N LEU A 240 -0.95 3.48 5.43
CA LEU A 240 -0.92 2.03 5.59
C LEU A 240 -0.54 1.68 7.03
N ALA A 241 -1.39 0.88 7.67
CA ALA A 241 -1.14 0.32 8.99
C ALA A 241 -1.27 -1.20 9.00
N LEU A 242 -0.34 -1.88 9.65
CA LEU A 242 -0.42 -3.31 9.96
C LEU A 242 -0.70 -3.46 11.46
N VAL A 243 -1.63 -4.31 11.83
CA VAL A 243 -1.99 -4.54 13.24
C VAL A 243 -1.60 -5.96 13.62
N ASP A 244 -0.64 -6.10 14.54
CA ASP A 244 -0.28 -7.38 15.14
C ASP A 244 -1.22 -7.70 16.29
N CYS A 245 -2.26 -8.49 16.04
CA CYS A 245 -3.33 -8.72 17.03
C CYS A 245 -2.97 -9.89 17.94
N GLY A 246 -2.98 -9.74 19.27
CA GLY A 246 -2.73 -10.85 20.20
C GLY A 246 -3.56 -12.13 19.93
N ALA A 247 -3.18 -13.24 20.56
CA ALA A 247 -3.72 -14.57 20.26
C ALA A 247 -5.21 -14.79 20.64
N GLU A 248 -5.86 -13.84 21.30
CA GLU A 248 -7.24 -14.00 21.77
C GLU A 248 -8.27 -13.63 20.68
N VAL A 249 -8.59 -14.62 19.85
CA VAL A 249 -9.60 -14.51 18.76
C VAL A 249 -11.05 -14.50 19.29
N GLU A 250 -11.27 -14.81 20.57
CA GLU A 250 -12.60 -15.11 21.14
C GLU A 250 -13.20 -14.00 22.01
N THR A 251 -12.98 -12.74 21.66
CA THR A 251 -13.58 -11.62 22.39
C THR A 251 -14.24 -10.59 21.48
N GLU A 252 -15.13 -9.83 22.07
CA GLU A 252 -15.73 -8.62 21.51
C GLU A 252 -14.66 -7.64 20.95
N PHE A 253 -13.42 -7.70 21.44
CA PHE A 253 -12.27 -7.00 20.89
C PHE A 253 -11.94 -7.40 19.45
N PHE A 254 -11.93 -8.69 19.12
CA PHE A 254 -11.63 -9.19 17.78
C PHE A 254 -12.62 -8.65 16.73
N LYS A 255 -13.91 -8.56 17.07
CA LYS A 255 -14.92 -7.90 16.20
C LYS A 255 -14.56 -6.46 15.87
N THR A 256 -13.98 -5.74 16.84
CA THR A 256 -13.56 -4.34 16.68
C THR A 256 -12.33 -4.23 15.78
N VAL A 257 -11.40 -5.18 15.88
CA VAL A 257 -10.27 -5.28 14.94
C VAL A 257 -10.79 -5.53 13.52
N LEU A 258 -11.68 -6.51 13.34
CA LEU A 258 -12.21 -6.88 12.03
C LEU A 258 -12.99 -5.72 11.38
N SER A 259 -13.81 -4.99 12.14
CA SER A 259 -14.57 -3.85 11.61
C SER A 259 -13.69 -2.67 11.18
N ASN A 260 -12.46 -2.61 11.68
CA ASN A 260 -11.49 -1.57 11.33
C ASN A 260 -10.46 -2.02 10.28
N THR A 261 -10.59 -3.22 9.73
CA THR A 261 -9.56 -3.82 8.87
C THR A 261 -10.06 -4.04 7.45
N ASP A 262 -9.21 -3.75 6.46
CA ASP A 262 -9.54 -3.91 5.03
C ASP A 262 -9.09 -5.26 4.46
N ALA A 263 -8.07 -5.89 5.06
CA ALA A 263 -7.60 -7.24 4.74
C ALA A 263 -6.97 -7.93 5.94
N LEU A 264 -7.07 -9.26 6.00
CA LEU A 264 -6.41 -10.06 7.03
C LEU A 264 -5.18 -10.77 6.45
N MET A 265 -4.15 -10.89 7.29
CA MET A 265 -3.16 -11.95 7.19
C MET A 265 -3.53 -13.03 8.20
N ILE A 266 -4.08 -14.15 7.73
CA ILE A 266 -4.44 -15.29 8.59
C ILE A 266 -3.23 -16.21 8.67
N ILE A 267 -2.56 -16.22 9.82
CA ILE A 267 -1.25 -16.84 9.99
C ILE A 267 -1.39 -18.19 10.70
N GLY A 268 -0.80 -19.23 10.13
CA GLY A 268 -0.73 -20.56 10.75
C GLY A 268 0.58 -21.27 10.46
N SER A 269 0.92 -22.24 11.29
CA SER A 269 2.11 -23.08 11.13
C SER A 269 1.93 -24.14 10.04
N CYS A 270 3.03 -24.57 9.43
CA CYS A 270 3.06 -25.60 8.38
C CYS A 270 2.93 -27.05 8.91
N ASN A 271 2.10 -27.27 9.93
CA ASN A 271 1.81 -28.60 10.51
C ASN A 271 0.30 -28.87 10.52
N ALA A 272 -0.10 -30.12 10.77
CA ALA A 272 -1.51 -30.53 10.74
C ALA A 272 -2.39 -29.67 11.66
N GLU A 273 -1.89 -29.38 12.86
CA GLU A 273 -2.53 -28.52 13.84
C GLU A 273 -2.73 -27.07 13.38
N GLY A 274 -1.79 -26.53 12.61
CA GLY A 274 -1.89 -25.20 12.02
C GLY A 274 -2.85 -25.16 10.85
N GLY A 275 -2.88 -26.22 10.04
CA GLY A 275 -3.85 -26.40 8.96
C GLY A 275 -5.30 -26.38 9.47
N LEU A 276 -5.59 -27.17 10.50
CA LEU A 276 -6.90 -27.18 11.16
C LEU A 276 -7.26 -25.81 11.75
N ALA A 277 -6.30 -25.14 12.40
CA ALA A 277 -6.54 -23.82 12.97
C ALA A 277 -6.88 -22.76 11.90
N ILE A 278 -6.22 -22.80 10.74
CA ILE A 278 -6.53 -21.93 9.59
C ILE A 278 -7.96 -22.21 9.09
N GLU A 279 -8.31 -23.47 8.91
CA GLU A 279 -9.65 -23.86 8.45
C GLU A 279 -10.74 -23.37 9.41
N THR A 280 -10.59 -23.63 10.71
CA THR A 280 -11.51 -23.12 11.74
C THR A 280 -11.61 -21.58 11.71
N THR A 281 -10.50 -20.87 11.51
CA THR A 281 -10.51 -19.40 11.40
C THR A 281 -11.33 -18.94 10.21
N VAL A 282 -11.12 -19.55 9.04
CA VAL A 282 -11.84 -19.21 7.81
C VAL A 282 -13.34 -19.49 7.95
N GLU A 283 -13.70 -20.63 8.54
CA GLU A 283 -15.11 -20.98 8.83
C GLU A 283 -15.76 -20.02 9.81
N TRP A 284 -15.05 -19.69 10.90
CA TRP A 284 -15.53 -18.75 11.90
C TRP A 284 -15.81 -17.36 11.30
N LEU A 285 -14.94 -16.89 10.40
CA LEU A 285 -15.09 -15.62 9.68
C LEU A 285 -16.24 -15.68 8.68
N ALA A 286 -16.35 -16.78 7.92
CA ALA A 286 -17.43 -17.00 6.96
C ALA A 286 -18.81 -16.99 7.65
N ALA A 287 -18.94 -17.70 8.78
CA ALA A 287 -20.18 -17.78 9.56
C ALA A 287 -20.65 -16.42 10.14
N ARG A 288 -19.79 -15.40 10.13
CA ARG A 288 -20.07 -14.06 10.69
C ARG A 288 -20.10 -12.96 9.62
N ASN A 289 -20.53 -13.31 8.40
CA ASN A 289 -20.61 -12.41 7.24
C ASN A 289 -19.26 -11.81 6.81
N GLY A 290 -18.14 -12.45 7.19
CA GLY A 290 -16.79 -12.01 6.84
C GLY A 290 -16.36 -12.36 5.41
N HIS A 291 -17.27 -12.79 4.52
CA HIS A 291 -16.92 -13.27 3.18
C HIS A 291 -16.17 -12.24 2.33
N GLU A 292 -16.58 -10.98 2.36
CA GLU A 292 -15.91 -9.91 1.60
C GLU A 292 -14.56 -9.52 2.20
N LEU A 293 -14.39 -9.69 3.52
CA LEU A 293 -13.09 -9.54 4.16
C LEU A 293 -12.16 -10.71 3.79
N LEU A 294 -12.67 -11.95 3.83
CA LEU A 294 -11.94 -13.16 3.45
C LEU A 294 -11.43 -13.11 2.01
N LYS A 295 -12.26 -12.70 1.05
CA LYS A 295 -11.86 -12.51 -0.37
C LYS A 295 -10.70 -11.53 -0.58
N ARG A 296 -10.49 -10.61 0.38
CA ARG A 296 -9.38 -9.65 0.36
C ARG A 296 -8.20 -10.07 1.23
N SER A 297 -8.35 -11.15 1.99
CA SER A 297 -7.39 -11.64 2.96
C SER A 297 -6.48 -12.71 2.37
N VAL A 298 -5.27 -12.81 2.93
CA VAL A 298 -4.25 -13.78 2.53
C VAL A 298 -4.00 -14.75 3.68
N ILE A 299 -3.97 -16.04 3.39
CA ILE A 299 -3.52 -17.05 4.34
C ILE A 299 -2.00 -17.16 4.23
N VAL A 300 -1.33 -17.07 5.38
CA VAL A 300 0.13 -17.15 5.49
C VAL A 300 0.52 -18.43 6.22
N LEU A 301 1.09 -19.37 5.48
CA LEU A 301 1.70 -20.58 6.00
C LEU A 301 3.14 -20.26 6.42
N ASN A 302 3.37 -20.08 7.71
CA ASN A 302 4.68 -19.74 8.23
C ASN A 302 5.42 -21.00 8.69
N ASP A 303 6.52 -21.34 8.01
CA ASP A 303 7.30 -22.52 8.32
C ASP A 303 8.32 -22.25 9.43
N ILE A 304 7.85 -22.28 10.68
CA ILE A 304 8.68 -22.03 11.86
C ILE A 304 9.61 -23.21 12.24
N HIS A 305 9.37 -24.40 11.67
CA HIS A 305 10.06 -25.64 12.06
C HIS A 305 10.76 -26.37 10.90
N ASP A 306 10.85 -25.76 9.72
CA ASP A 306 11.41 -26.36 8.51
C ASP A 306 10.72 -27.69 8.14
N CYS A 307 9.38 -27.69 8.25
CA CYS A 307 8.55 -28.88 8.06
C CYS A 307 7.52 -28.74 6.93
N ALA A 308 7.52 -27.61 6.21
CA ALA A 308 6.56 -27.39 5.12
C ALA A 308 6.79 -28.37 3.97
N THR A 309 5.75 -29.16 3.66
CA THR A 309 5.75 -30.06 2.50
C THR A 309 4.87 -29.50 1.39
N LYS A 310 5.21 -29.82 0.13
CA LYS A 310 4.38 -29.44 -1.03
C LYS A 310 2.97 -30.02 -0.94
N ALA A 311 2.83 -31.24 -0.43
CA ALA A 311 1.54 -31.90 -0.25
C ALA A 311 0.66 -31.15 0.76
N PHE A 312 1.22 -30.73 1.91
CA PHE A 312 0.51 -29.93 2.89
C PHE A 312 0.06 -28.58 2.32
N ILE A 313 0.97 -27.86 1.64
CA ILE A 313 0.65 -26.56 1.04
C ILE A 313 -0.44 -26.70 -0.03
N SER A 314 -0.36 -27.71 -0.90
CA SER A 314 -1.38 -27.97 -1.93
C SER A 314 -2.73 -28.25 -1.30
N HIS A 315 -2.77 -29.13 -0.29
CA HIS A 315 -4.00 -29.48 0.39
C HIS A 315 -4.67 -28.26 1.03
N ILE A 316 -3.92 -27.43 1.77
CA ILE A 316 -4.49 -26.19 2.33
C ILE A 316 -4.94 -25.24 1.21
N THR A 317 -4.15 -25.07 0.16
CA THR A 317 -4.52 -24.20 -0.97
C THR A 317 -5.81 -24.65 -1.65
N GLU A 318 -6.03 -25.96 -1.83
CA GLU A 318 -7.25 -26.52 -2.39
C GLU A 318 -8.46 -26.35 -1.44
N THR A 319 -8.27 -26.58 -0.14
CA THR A 319 -9.34 -26.56 0.86
C THR A 319 -9.83 -25.14 1.20
N VAL A 320 -8.93 -24.18 1.39
CA VAL A 320 -9.28 -22.80 1.82
C VAL A 320 -9.08 -21.75 0.75
N GLY A 321 -8.25 -22.00 -0.28
CA GLY A 321 -7.95 -21.05 -1.34
C GLY A 321 -9.17 -20.43 -2.02
N PRO A 322 -10.24 -21.18 -2.37
CA PRO A 322 -11.43 -20.59 -2.98
C PRO A 322 -12.16 -19.54 -2.12
N ARG A 323 -11.91 -19.52 -0.81
CA ARG A 323 -12.55 -18.60 0.15
C ARG A 323 -11.74 -17.34 0.40
N VAL A 324 -10.45 -17.33 0.03
CA VAL A 324 -9.51 -16.24 0.32
C VAL A 324 -8.89 -15.69 -0.97
N ARG A 325 -8.16 -14.58 -0.87
CA ARG A 325 -7.44 -14.03 -2.03
C ARG A 325 -6.37 -14.99 -2.53
N SER A 326 -5.50 -15.42 -1.61
CA SER A 326 -4.36 -16.26 -1.92
C SER A 326 -3.84 -16.96 -0.66
N VAL A 327 -3.08 -18.02 -0.87
CA VAL A 327 -2.31 -18.74 0.16
C VAL A 327 -0.84 -18.55 -0.18
N LYS A 328 -0.06 -18.03 0.77
CA LYS A 328 1.39 -17.80 0.62
C LYS A 328 2.16 -18.47 1.74
N THR A 329 3.40 -18.85 1.44
CA THR A 329 4.27 -19.53 2.39
C THR A 329 5.48 -18.67 2.70
N ILE A 330 5.75 -18.46 3.99
CA ILE A 330 7.02 -17.90 4.44
C ILE A 330 7.92 -19.08 4.83
N PRO A 331 9.06 -19.28 4.13
CA PRO A 331 9.94 -20.41 4.40
C PRO A 331 10.65 -20.25 5.74
N TRP A 332 11.18 -21.36 6.26
CA TRP A 332 11.99 -21.34 7.46
C TRP A 332 13.24 -20.47 7.28
N ASP A 333 13.44 -19.57 8.23
CA ASP A 333 14.57 -18.66 8.29
C ASP A 333 15.13 -18.59 9.72
N PRO A 334 16.43 -18.91 9.93
CA PRO A 334 17.05 -18.82 11.25
C PRO A 334 16.95 -17.42 11.86
N HIS A 335 17.11 -16.36 11.05
CA HIS A 335 17.05 -14.99 11.55
C HIS A 335 15.63 -14.64 12.02
N LEU A 336 14.59 -15.09 11.30
CA LEU A 336 13.23 -14.92 11.82
C LEU A 336 13.04 -15.68 13.13
N ARG A 337 13.53 -16.92 13.26
CA ARG A 337 13.29 -17.76 14.43
C ARG A 337 14.01 -17.27 15.69
N ASP A 338 15.29 -16.95 15.55
CA ASP A 338 16.23 -16.86 16.69
C ASP A 338 16.63 -15.41 17.04
N ALA A 339 16.47 -14.45 16.11
CA ALA A 339 16.86 -13.07 16.39
C ALA A 339 15.91 -12.37 17.37
N ASP A 340 16.50 -11.49 18.18
CA ASP A 340 15.82 -10.58 19.11
C ASP A 340 15.23 -9.36 18.39
N THR A 341 15.93 -8.88 17.35
CA THR A 341 15.58 -7.74 16.50
C THR A 341 15.64 -8.13 15.02
N LEU A 342 14.75 -7.59 14.20
CA LEU A 342 14.70 -7.80 12.77
C LEU A 342 15.79 -7.02 12.04
N ASP A 343 16.85 -7.71 11.60
CA ASP A 343 17.68 -7.26 10.49
C ASP A 343 17.15 -7.87 9.18
N PHE A 344 16.36 -7.09 8.44
CA PHE A 344 15.71 -7.57 7.22
C PHE A 344 16.70 -8.02 6.14
N LEU A 345 17.92 -7.46 6.13
CA LEU A 345 18.95 -7.84 5.15
C LEU A 345 19.69 -9.13 5.53
N ALA A 346 19.64 -9.54 6.81
CA ALA A 346 20.17 -10.82 7.27
C ALA A 346 19.29 -12.03 6.89
N LEU A 347 18.01 -11.80 6.56
CA LEU A 347 17.12 -12.83 6.05
C LEU A 347 17.70 -13.53 4.81
N ARG A 348 17.34 -14.79 4.58
CA ARG A 348 17.67 -15.46 3.33
C ARG A 348 16.94 -14.78 2.17
N LYS A 349 17.54 -14.85 0.98
CA LYS A 349 16.94 -14.28 -0.24
C LYS A 349 15.54 -14.84 -0.50
N ALA A 350 15.33 -16.14 -0.28
CA ALA A 350 14.03 -16.79 -0.45
C ALA A 350 12.97 -16.18 0.49
N THR A 351 13.31 -15.96 1.75
CA THR A 351 12.43 -15.35 2.77
C THR A 351 12.07 -13.91 2.41
N ARG A 352 13.04 -13.10 1.98
CA ARG A 352 12.76 -11.72 1.51
C ARG A 352 11.85 -11.70 0.28
N LEU A 353 12.05 -12.62 -0.67
CA LEU A 353 11.17 -12.73 -1.84
C LEU A 353 9.77 -13.18 -1.44
N ALA A 354 9.63 -14.11 -0.48
CA ALA A 354 8.34 -14.54 0.03
C ALA A 354 7.58 -13.39 0.72
N PHE A 355 8.27 -12.55 1.50
CA PHE A 355 7.66 -11.34 2.06
C PHE A 355 7.26 -10.32 0.99
N LEU A 356 8.07 -10.16 -0.06
CA LEU A 356 7.74 -9.28 -1.17
C LEU A 356 6.51 -9.77 -1.96
N GLU A 357 6.43 -11.06 -2.21
CA GLU A 357 5.26 -11.68 -2.82
C GLU A 357 4.01 -11.51 -1.93
N LEU A 358 4.11 -11.77 -0.63
CA LEU A 358 3.01 -11.58 0.32
C LEU A 358 2.55 -10.12 0.36
N ALA A 359 3.47 -9.15 0.42
CA ALA A 359 3.14 -7.74 0.38
C ALA A 359 2.42 -7.35 -0.93
N ALA A 360 2.83 -7.93 -2.07
CA ALA A 360 2.19 -7.68 -3.36
C ALA A 360 0.75 -8.19 -3.40
N GLU A 361 0.47 -9.38 -2.87
CA GLU A 361 -0.90 -9.91 -2.78
C GLU A 361 -1.81 -9.05 -1.89
N LEU A 362 -1.28 -8.56 -0.77
CA LEU A 362 -2.03 -7.67 0.12
C LEU A 362 -2.29 -6.31 -0.56
N ALA A 363 -1.32 -5.82 -1.33
CA ALA A 363 -1.42 -4.56 -2.04
C ALA A 363 -2.48 -4.58 -3.17
N ASP A 364 -2.79 -5.75 -3.73
CA ASP A 364 -3.89 -5.89 -4.69
C ASP A 364 -5.27 -5.58 -4.08
N GLY A 365 -5.36 -5.36 -2.76
CA GLY A 365 -6.54 -4.85 -2.08
C GLY A 365 -6.61 -3.33 -1.98
N PHE A 366 -5.52 -2.59 -2.20
CA PHE A 366 -5.45 -1.13 -2.01
C PHE A 366 -6.49 -0.33 -2.80
N PRO A 367 -6.85 -0.68 -4.05
CA PRO A 367 -7.89 0.05 -4.77
C PRO A 367 -9.26 0.05 -4.08
N THR A 368 -9.52 -0.94 -3.21
CA THR A 368 -10.79 -1.05 -2.46
C THR A 368 -10.87 -0.14 -1.24
N ALA A 369 -9.77 0.52 -0.85
CA ALA A 369 -9.68 1.34 0.37
C ALA A 369 -10.70 2.48 0.43
N ALA A 370 -11.15 3.02 -0.72
CA ALA A 370 -12.17 4.05 -0.78
C ALA A 370 -13.61 3.51 -0.70
N GLY A 371 -13.86 2.28 -1.17
CA GLY A 371 -15.21 1.74 -1.32
C GLY A 371 -15.67 0.84 -0.16
N ALA A 372 -14.74 0.25 0.59
CA ALA A 372 -15.06 -0.75 1.61
C ALA A 372 -15.73 -0.18 2.88
N ARG A 373 -15.78 1.15 3.05
CA ARG A 373 -16.28 1.80 4.28
C ARG A 373 -17.38 2.85 4.04
N SER A 374 -17.90 2.94 2.80
CA SER A 374 -19.01 3.85 2.43
C SER A 374 -20.36 3.14 2.29
N ALA A 375 -20.47 1.89 2.76
CA ALA A 375 -21.69 1.08 2.71
C ALA A 375 -22.17 0.71 4.12
#